data_AF-A0A6P0XP15-F1
#
_entry.id   AF-A0A6P0XP15-F1
#
_cell.length_a   1.000
_cell.length_b   1.000
_cell.length_c   1.000
_cell.angle_alpha   90.00
_cell.angle_beta   90.00
_cell.angle_gamma   90.00
#
_symmetry.space_group_name_H-M   'P 1'
#
loop_
_entity.id
_entity.type
_entity.pdbx_description
1 polymer ?
#
loop_
_entity_poly.entity_id
_entity_poly.type
_entity_poly.pdbx_seq_one_letter_code
_entity_poly.pdbx_strand_id
1 'polypeptide(L)'
;MAQEKIFCIGLPRTGTTSLCKFLNMIGLKTKHFPFEIFQNTNYALLILNMIGLKTKHLPFQLDLNLNNLSLNKYVGFGDSSIPLIYKDLDRKFPNSKFILTTRSLDSWLDSMQWLLEHGKVKWNWSLKVHIYHHIFLGT
;
A
#
# COMPACT_ATOMS: atom_id res chain seq x y z
N MET A 1 16.12 18.73 -2.57
CA MET A 1 16.11 17.41 -3.22
C MET A 1 15.11 16.53 -2.49
N ALA A 2 14.34 15.69 -3.19
CA ALA A 2 13.43 14.76 -2.54
C ALA A 2 14.23 13.73 -1.71
N GLN A 3 13.76 13.41 -0.50
CA GLN A 3 14.43 12.45 0.37
C GLN A 3 14.27 11.03 -0.18
N GLU A 4 15.36 10.26 -0.26
CA GLU A 4 15.33 8.85 -0.62
C GLU A 4 14.47 8.03 0.35
N LYS A 5 13.69 7.08 -0.18
CA LYS A 5 12.78 6.23 0.58
C LYS A 5 12.99 4.76 0.28
N ILE A 6 12.37 3.90 1.10
CA ILE A 6 12.33 2.45 0.94
C ILE A 6 10.88 2.01 0.78
N PHE A 7 10.53 1.39 -0.34
CA PHE A 7 9.18 0.94 -0.62
C PHE A 7 9.12 -0.57 -0.73
N CYS A 8 8.37 -1.22 0.15
CA CYS A 8 8.02 -2.63 0.00
C CYS A 8 6.81 -2.75 -0.93
N ILE A 9 7.05 -3.28 -2.13
CA ILE A 9 6.05 -3.48 -3.19
C ILE A 9 5.47 -4.90 -3.20
N GLY A 10 5.73 -5.70 -2.17
CA GLY A 10 5.05 -6.97 -1.98
C GLY A 10 3.57 -6.78 -1.62
N LEU A 11 2.74 -7.69 -2.10
CA LEU A 11 1.32 -7.73 -1.76
C LEU A 11 1.12 -7.99 -0.25
N PRO A 12 -0.05 -7.67 0.31
CA PRO A 12 -0.39 -8.09 1.65
C PRO A 12 -0.15 -9.59 1.83
N ARG A 13 0.26 -9.98 3.03
CA ARG A 13 0.51 -11.39 3.38
C ARG A 13 1.71 -12.03 2.66
N THR A 14 2.63 -11.24 2.10
CA THR A 14 3.92 -11.72 1.57
C THR A 14 5.12 -11.49 2.52
N GLY A 15 4.88 -11.01 3.74
CA GLY A 15 5.94 -10.71 4.72
C GLY A 15 6.21 -9.22 4.92
N THR A 16 5.35 -8.35 4.37
CA THR A 16 5.43 -6.89 4.50
C THR A 16 5.55 -6.40 5.95
N THR A 17 4.80 -7.00 6.89
CA THR A 17 4.86 -6.67 8.32
C THR A 17 6.22 -7.01 8.93
N SER A 18 6.76 -8.21 8.63
CA SER A 18 8.05 -8.65 9.16
C SER A 18 9.19 -7.77 8.64
N LEU A 19 9.15 -7.42 7.35
CA LEU A 19 10.11 -6.49 6.76
C LEU A 19 10.05 -5.11 7.42
N CYS A 20 8.86 -4.52 7.59
CA CYS A 20 8.72 -3.23 8.27
C CYS A 20 9.24 -3.30 9.71
N LYS A 21 8.98 -4.39 10.44
CA LYS A 21 9.52 -4.60 11.80
C LYS A 21 11.04 -4.65 11.78
N PHE A 22 11.65 -5.45 10.90
CA PHE A 22 13.10 -5.55 10.76
C PHE A 22 13.74 -4.18 10.45
N LEU A 23 13.19 -3.43 9.48
CA LEU A 23 13.69 -2.09 9.15
C LEU A 23 13.64 -1.15 10.35
N ASN A 24 12.55 -1.17 11.13
CA ASN A 24 12.47 -0.39 12.37
C ASN A 24 13.53 -0.81 13.41
N MET A 25 13.82 -2.12 13.53
CA MET A 25 14.83 -2.64 14.46
C MET A 25 16.24 -2.12 14.13
N ILE A 26 16.56 -1.93 12.86
CA ILE A 26 17.86 -1.38 12.42
C ILE A 26 17.86 0.16 12.33
N GLY A 27 16.87 0.83 12.92
CA GLY A 27 16.79 2.29 13.00
C GLY A 27 16.13 2.98 11.80
N LEU A 28 15.67 2.23 10.79
CA LEU A 28 14.94 2.77 9.65
C LEU A 28 13.45 2.86 9.97
N LYS A 29 12.99 4.05 10.37
CA LYS A 29 11.57 4.28 10.70
C LYS A 29 10.66 3.98 9.51
N THR A 30 9.81 2.95 9.64
CA THR A 30 8.87 2.57 8.58
C THR A 30 7.42 2.61 9.03
N LYS A 31 6.52 2.80 8.06
CA LYS A 31 5.08 2.70 8.24
C LYS A 31 4.52 1.50 7.45
N HIS A 32 4.03 0.50 8.17
CA HIS A 32 3.28 -0.62 7.59
C HIS A 32 1.82 -0.19 7.38
N PHE A 33 1.24 -0.56 6.23
CA PHE A 33 -0.12 -0.21 5.83
C PHE A 33 -0.43 1.31 5.96
N PRO A 34 0.19 2.17 5.13
CA PRO A 34 -0.02 3.61 5.16
C PRO A 34 -1.39 3.98 4.54
N PHE A 35 -2.46 3.66 5.28
CA PHE A 35 -3.84 3.82 4.85
C PHE A 35 -4.21 5.27 4.50
N GLU A 36 -3.55 6.27 5.10
CA GLU A 36 -3.78 7.68 4.78
C GLU A 36 -3.37 8.09 3.36
N ILE A 37 -2.45 7.36 2.72
CA ILE A 37 -2.08 7.59 1.31
C ILE A 37 -3.30 7.33 0.43
N PHE A 38 -4.11 6.35 0.79
CA PHE A 38 -5.35 6.07 0.12
C PHE A 38 -6.44 7.09 0.45
N GLN A 39 -6.53 7.59 1.70
CA GLN A 39 -7.61 8.50 2.13
C GLN A 39 -7.67 9.82 1.34
N ASN A 40 -6.53 10.28 0.80
CA ASN A 40 -6.45 11.50 -0.01
C ASN A 40 -6.45 11.24 -1.52
N THR A 41 -6.38 9.98 -1.93
CA THR A 41 -6.49 9.62 -3.34
C THR A 41 -7.98 9.43 -3.61
N ASN A 42 -8.50 10.04 -4.68
CA ASN A 42 -9.92 9.92 -5.02
C ASN A 42 -10.21 8.44 -5.37
N TYR A 43 -10.59 7.64 -4.36
CA TYR A 43 -10.68 6.18 -4.42
C TYR A 43 -11.47 5.71 -5.63
N ALA A 44 -12.54 6.43 -5.97
CA ALA A 44 -13.35 6.19 -7.16
C ALA A 44 -12.51 6.07 -8.45
N LEU A 45 -11.49 6.91 -8.64
CA LEU A 45 -10.66 6.90 -9.85
C LEU A 45 -9.74 5.67 -9.92
N LEU A 46 -9.19 5.24 -8.78
CA LEU A 46 -8.35 4.04 -8.74
C LEU A 46 -9.18 2.79 -9.04
N ILE A 47 -10.42 2.74 -8.54
CA ILE A 47 -11.38 1.65 -8.82
C ILE A 47 -11.80 1.64 -10.28
N LEU A 48 -12.16 2.80 -10.85
CA LEU A 48 -12.47 2.92 -12.28
C LEU A 48 -11.34 2.40 -13.16
N ASN A 49 -10.09 2.68 -12.78
CA ASN A 49 -8.91 2.21 -13.52
C ASN A 49 -8.69 0.69 -13.36
N MET A 50 -8.88 0.15 -12.15
CA MET A 50 -8.73 -1.29 -11.87
C MET A 50 -9.79 -2.15 -12.56
N ILE A 51 -11.02 -1.66 -12.73
CA ILE A 51 -12.11 -2.38 -13.44
C ILE A 51 -12.07 -2.17 -14.97
N GLY A 52 -11.00 -1.57 -15.50
CA GLY A 52 -10.81 -1.41 -16.94
C GLY A 52 -11.67 -0.33 -17.60
N LEU A 53 -12.38 0.49 -16.82
CA LEU A 53 -13.09 1.66 -17.33
C LEU A 53 -12.06 2.77 -17.62
N LYS A 54 -11.49 2.74 -18.83
CA LYS A 54 -10.64 3.82 -19.36
C LYS A 54 -11.44 5.12 -19.35
N THR A 55 -11.15 6.01 -18.41
CA THR A 55 -11.61 7.41 -18.47
C THR A 55 -10.84 8.11 -19.58
N LYS A 56 -11.30 7.98 -20.84
CA LYS A 56 -10.65 8.54 -22.05
C LYS A 56 -10.41 10.06 -22.01
N HIS A 57 -10.91 10.78 -21.00
CA HIS A 57 -10.84 12.24 -20.92
C HIS A 57 -10.42 12.81 -19.56
N LEU A 58 -9.89 12.02 -18.63
CA LEU A 58 -9.29 12.60 -17.42
C LEU A 58 -7.77 12.41 -17.46
N PRO A 59 -6.98 13.44 -17.84
CA PRO A 59 -5.53 13.42 -17.64
C PRO A 59 -5.27 13.56 -16.15
N PHE A 60 -5.49 12.48 -15.39
CA PHE A 60 -5.29 12.50 -13.96
C PHE A 60 -3.90 11.97 -13.66
N GLN A 61 -2.94 12.89 -13.60
CA GLN A 61 -1.77 12.70 -12.77
C GLN A 61 -2.34 12.45 -11.38
N LEU A 62 -2.13 11.26 -10.81
CA LEU A 62 -2.48 10.98 -9.43
C LEU A 62 -1.70 12.03 -8.63
N ASP A 63 -2.36 13.15 -8.31
CA ASP A 63 -1.78 14.16 -7.45
C ASP A 63 -1.91 13.57 -6.07
N LEU A 64 -1.05 12.58 -5.85
CA LEU A 64 -0.71 11.99 -4.60
C LEU A 64 -0.26 13.20 -3.78
N ASN A 65 -1.21 13.85 -3.12
CA ASN A 65 -1.02 14.98 -2.22
C ASN A 65 -0.34 14.41 -0.95
N LEU A 66 0.85 13.90 -1.21
CA LEU A 66 1.83 13.26 -0.34
C LEU A 66 2.56 14.31 0.49
N ASN A 67 2.12 15.57 0.41
CA ASN A 67 2.41 16.61 1.38
C ASN A 67 1.84 16.27 2.78
N ASN A 68 1.15 15.13 2.92
CA ASN A 68 0.78 14.56 4.20
C ASN A 68 2.01 14.30 5.08
N LEU A 69 2.02 14.95 6.25
CA LEU A 69 3.00 14.87 7.36
C LEU A 69 3.64 13.50 7.59
N SER A 70 2.94 12.40 7.29
CA SER A 70 3.42 11.03 7.43
C SER A 70 4.66 10.73 6.58
N LEU A 71 4.78 11.24 5.35
CA LEU A 71 5.88 10.87 4.47
C LEU A 71 7.24 11.44 4.91
N ASN A 72 7.24 12.59 5.55
CA ASN A 72 8.47 13.16 6.10
C ASN A 72 8.89 12.43 7.40
N LYS A 73 7.95 11.77 8.09
CA LYS A 73 8.21 11.07 9.35
C LYS A 73 8.87 9.70 9.17
N TYR A 74 8.62 9.03 8.06
CA TYR A 74 9.10 7.67 7.80
C TYR A 74 10.01 7.64 6.56
N VAL A 75 11.02 6.78 6.62
CA VAL A 75 11.93 6.52 5.50
C VAL A 75 11.49 5.30 4.70
N GLY A 76 10.62 4.44 5.26
CA GLY A 76 10.11 3.28 4.54
C GLY A 76 8.61 3.03 4.68
N PHE A 77 8.03 2.38 3.68
CA PHE A 77 6.60 2.09 3.58
C PHE A 77 6.37 0.70 2.99
N GLY A 78 5.28 0.04 3.34
CA GLY A 78 4.91 -1.25 2.74
C GLY A 78 3.43 -1.58 2.88
N ASP A 79 3.03 -2.70 2.28
CA ASP A 79 1.66 -3.24 2.25
C ASP A 79 0.75 -2.56 1.22
N SER A 80 -0.57 -2.81 1.31
CA SER A 80 -1.56 -2.79 0.22
C SER A 80 -1.63 -1.54 -0.68
N SER A 81 -1.12 -0.37 -0.28
CA SER A 81 -1.04 0.83 -1.15
C SER A 81 0.15 0.81 -2.07
N ILE A 82 1.29 0.41 -1.53
CA ILE A 82 2.59 0.64 -2.16
C ILE A 82 2.73 -0.11 -3.50
N PRO A 83 2.27 -1.37 -3.66
CA PRO A 83 2.32 -2.07 -4.93
C PRO A 83 1.49 -1.43 -6.04
N LEU A 84 0.44 -0.66 -5.71
CA LEU A 84 -0.45 -0.06 -6.71
C LEU A 84 0.09 1.24 -7.28
N ILE A 85 0.84 2.01 -6.47
CA ILE A 85 1.32 3.36 -6.82
C ILE A 85 2.84 3.44 -6.96
N TYR A 86 3.57 2.31 -6.95
CA TYR A 86 5.03 2.30 -6.92
C TYR A 86 5.68 3.11 -8.06
N LYS A 87 5.07 3.15 -9.26
CA LYS A 87 5.57 3.94 -10.39
C LYS A 87 5.47 5.45 -10.15
N ASP A 88 4.41 5.89 -9.46
CA ASP A 88 4.25 7.29 -9.08
C ASP A 88 5.21 7.64 -7.93
N LEU A 89 5.44 6.69 -7.00
CA LEU A 89 6.42 6.83 -5.92
C LEU A 89 7.85 6.93 -6.47
N ASP A 90 8.21 6.14 -7.48
CA ASP A 90 9.51 6.18 -8.16
C ASP A 90 9.75 7.55 -8.82
N ARG A 91 8.75 8.06 -9.55
CA ARG A 91 8.81 9.40 -10.15
C ARG A 91 8.93 10.52 -9.11
N LYS A 92 8.27 10.38 -7.96
CA LYS A 92 8.25 11.42 -6.92
C LYS A 92 9.48 11.40 -6.00
N PHE A 93 10.02 10.22 -5.73
CA PHE A 93 11.15 10.02 -4.82
C PHE A 93 12.30 9.35 -5.57
N PRO A 94 13.03 10.09 -6.44
CA PRO A 94 14.14 9.54 -7.19
C PRO A 94 15.19 8.91 -6.26
N ASN A 95 15.90 7.90 -6.77
CA ASN A 95 16.91 7.10 -6.06
C ASN A 95 16.39 6.23 -4.91
N SER A 96 15.08 6.21 -4.66
CA SER A 96 14.47 5.30 -3.68
C SER A 96 14.71 3.83 -4.00
N LYS A 97 14.68 2.98 -2.97
CA LYS A 97 14.83 1.53 -3.10
C LYS A 97 13.48 0.84 -3.02
N PHE A 98 13.31 -0.18 -3.86
CA PHE A 98 12.10 -1.00 -3.91
C PHE A 98 12.42 -2.44 -3.52
N ILE A 99 11.64 -2.99 -2.61
CA ILE A 99 11.80 -4.36 -2.11
C ILE A 99 10.54 -5.14 -2.47
N LEU A 100 10.68 -6.18 -3.29
CA LEU A 100 9.60 -7.10 -3.58
C LEU A 100 9.65 -8.27 -2.61
N THR A 101 8.64 -8.40 -1.77
CA THR A 101 8.43 -9.62 -0.96
C THR A 101 7.46 -10.53 -1.70
N THR A 102 7.76 -11.83 -1.72
CA THR A 102 6.99 -12.84 -2.47
C THR A 102 6.65 -14.02 -1.57
N ARG A 103 5.64 -14.77 -2.00
CA ARG A 103 5.19 -16.04 -1.40
C ARG A 103 4.63 -16.90 -2.54
N SER A 104 4.63 -18.23 -2.38
CA SER A 104 3.90 -19.13 -3.29
C SER A 104 2.41 -18.74 -3.34
N LEU A 105 1.78 -18.98 -4.49
CA LEU A 105 0.38 -18.61 -4.71
C LEU A 105 -0.55 -19.28 -3.69
N ASP A 106 -0.44 -20.60 -3.52
CA ASP A 106 -1.33 -21.36 -2.63
C ASP A 106 -1.22 -20.88 -1.17
N SER A 107 0.00 -20.76 -0.65
CA SER A 107 0.21 -20.26 0.71
C SER A 107 -0.15 -18.78 0.88
N TRP A 108 -0.17 -18.00 -0.21
CA TRP A 108 -0.67 -16.63 -0.18
C TRP A 108 -2.20 -16.61 -0.12
N LEU A 109 -2.88 -17.42 -0.92
CA LEU A 109 -4.34 -17.57 -0.92
C LEU A 109 -4.86 -17.97 0.46
N ASP A 110 -4.30 -19.01 1.08
CA ASP A 110 -4.67 -19.45 2.43
C ASP A 110 -4.52 -18.32 3.46
N SER A 111 -3.44 -17.54 3.34
CA SER A 111 -3.14 -16.46 4.27
C SER A 111 -4.02 -15.23 4.07
N MET A 112 -4.46 -14.98 2.83
CA MET A 112 -5.43 -13.96 2.48
C MET A 112 -6.83 -14.35 2.95
N GLN A 113 -7.23 -15.61 2.75
CA GLN A 113 -8.49 -16.12 3.28
C GLN A 113 -8.56 -15.95 4.80
N TRP A 114 -7.51 -16.37 5.51
CA TRP A 114 -7.45 -16.17 6.96
C TRP A 114 -7.54 -14.70 7.37
N LEU A 115 -6.86 -13.80 6.64
CA LEU A 115 -6.92 -12.35 6.88
C LEU A 115 -8.36 -11.84 6.81
N LEU A 116 -9.08 -12.25 5.76
CA LEU A 116 -10.40 -11.78 5.41
C LEU A 116 -11.51 -12.40 6.25
N GLU A 117 -11.31 -13.60 6.79
CA GLU A 117 -12.26 -14.27 7.66
C GLU A 117 -12.02 -13.92 9.13
N HIS A 118 -10.77 -14.12 9.59
CA HIS A 118 -10.42 -14.08 11.00
C HIS A 118 -9.68 -12.81 11.38
N GLY A 119 -8.76 -12.35 10.52
CA GLY A 119 -7.96 -11.14 10.76
C GLY A 119 -8.81 -9.90 10.97
N LYS A 120 -9.86 -9.72 10.15
CA LYS A 120 -10.79 -8.58 10.25
C LYS A 120 -11.48 -8.46 11.61
N VAL A 121 -11.86 -9.59 12.20
CA VAL A 121 -12.51 -9.66 13.51
C VAL A 121 -11.48 -9.48 14.61
N LYS A 122 -10.38 -10.24 14.53
CA LYS A 122 -9.31 -10.23 15.54
C LYS A 122 -8.70 -8.84 15.73
N TRP A 123 -8.56 -8.06 14.66
CA TRP A 123 -8.00 -6.72 14.71
C TRP A 123 -9.06 -5.61 14.76
N ASN A 124 -10.32 -5.98 14.97
CA ASN A 124 -11.45 -5.05 15.10
C ASN A 124 -11.39 -3.92 14.06
N TRP A 125 -11.40 -4.30 12.78
CA TRP A 125 -11.21 -3.34 11.71
C TRP A 125 -12.26 -2.23 11.72
N SER A 126 -11.80 -1.00 11.50
CA SER A 126 -12.71 0.12 11.29
C SER A 126 -13.52 -0.07 10.01
N LEU A 127 -14.70 0.55 9.93
CA LEU A 127 -15.53 0.55 8.71
C LEU A 127 -14.75 0.98 7.46
N LYS A 128 -13.83 1.93 7.59
CA LYS A 128 -12.97 2.38 6.48
C LYS A 128 -12.06 1.27 5.94
N VAL A 129 -11.53 0.43 6.84
CA VAL A 129 -10.67 -0.70 6.46
C VAL A 129 -11.52 -1.81 5.84
N HIS A 130 -12.73 -2.04 6.33
CA HIS A 130 -13.68 -2.96 5.67
C HIS A 130 -14.03 -2.51 4.24
N ILE A 131 -14.40 -1.24 4.05
CA ILE A 131 -14.70 -0.68 2.73
C ILE A 131 -13.51 -0.84 1.79
N TYR A 132 -12.29 -0.56 2.29
CA TYR A 132 -11.07 -0.78 1.54
C TYR A 132 -10.93 -2.23 1.08
N HIS A 133 -11.00 -3.21 1.97
CA HIS A 133 -10.83 -4.60 1.58
C HIS A 133 -11.95 -5.10 0.64
N HIS A 134 -13.21 -4.70 0.86
CA HIS A 134 -14.32 -5.01 -0.04
C HIS A 134 -14.06 -4.54 -1.47
N ILE A 135 -13.63 -3.28 -1.60
CA ILE A 135 -13.39 -2.64 -2.89
C ILE A 135 -12.15 -3.22 -3.59
N PHE A 136 -11.05 -3.42 -2.88
CA PHE A 136 -9.76 -3.80 -3.49
C PHE A 136 -9.57 -5.29 -3.67
N LEU A 137 -10.17 -6.10 -2.79
CA LEU A 137 -10.02 -7.55 -2.79
C LEU A 137 -11.31 -8.28 -3.19
N GLY A 138 -12.41 -7.56 -3.39
CA GLY A 138 -13.69 -8.11 -3.87
C GLY A 138 -14.41 -8.99 -2.85
N THR A 139 -14.31 -8.68 -1.56
CA THR A 139 -14.74 -9.53 -0.43
C THR A 139 -16.05 -9.11 0.19
#